data_AF-A0A9R1UF78-F1
#
_entry.id   AF-A0A9R1UF78-F1
#
_cell.length_a   1.000
_cell.length_b   1.000
_cell.length_c   1.000
_cell.angle_alpha   90.00
_cell.angle_beta   90.00
_cell.angle_gamma   90.00
#
_symmetry.space_group_name_H-M   'P 1'
#
loop_
_entity.id
_entity.type
_entity.pdbx_description
1 polymer ?
#
loop_
_entity_poly.entity_id
_entity_poly.type
_entity_poly.pdbx_seq_one_letter_code
_entity_poly.pdbx_strand_id
1 'polypeptide(L)'
;MAASVVAALKTLFSLLACVMFATLLWAIAMDGLASCVDLRARWLFVAYINFYINVAVIGIWFVYKEASWMRAVVLILLEIVFGSIITSGYIVIQLFKLSHEESSKDPLYFVLVKHEKRSALFFL
;
A
#
# COMPACT_ATOMS: atom_id res chain seq x y z
N MET A 1 21.51 13.98 0.56
CA MET A 1 20.55 13.71 -0.52
C MET A 1 19.59 12.58 -0.18
N ALA A 2 20.04 11.42 0.32
CA ALA A 2 19.13 10.31 0.63
C ALA A 2 18.15 10.61 1.80
N ALA A 3 18.61 11.29 2.86
CA ALA A 3 17.76 11.70 3.99
C ALA A 3 16.61 12.64 3.59
N SER A 4 16.86 13.60 2.68
CA SER A 4 15.82 14.52 2.18
C SER A 4 14.80 13.81 1.28
N VAL A 5 15.23 12.81 0.51
CA VAL A 5 14.32 11.98 -0.31
C VAL A 5 13.41 11.14 0.57
N VAL A 6 13.93 10.51 1.64
CA VAL A 6 13.10 9.75 2.59
C VAL A 6 12.08 10.65 3.28
N ALA A 7 12.48 11.85 3.69
CA ALA A 7 11.58 12.82 4.31
C ALA A 7 10.47 13.22 3.34
N ALA A 8 10.81 13.54 2.07
CA ALA A 8 9.85 13.88 1.04
C ALA A 8 8.89 12.72 0.72
N LEU A 9 9.39 11.47 0.71
CA LEU A 9 8.57 10.31 0.41
C LEU A 9 7.59 10.00 1.55
N LYS A 10 8.03 10.15 2.81
CA LYS A 10 7.17 10.04 4.00
C LYS A 10 6.06 11.08 3.97
N THR A 11 6.40 12.35 3.70
CA THR A 11 5.39 13.42 3.66
C THR A 11 4.42 13.22 2.51
N LEU A 12 4.90 12.85 1.32
CA LEU A 12 4.07 12.63 0.14
C LEU A 12 3.09 11.47 0.32
N PHE A 13 3.55 10.28 0.72
CA PHE A 13 2.66 9.14 0.89
C PHE A 13 1.72 9.29 2.09
N SER A 14 2.15 9.96 3.16
CA SER A 14 1.28 10.27 4.30
C SER A 14 0.17 11.24 3.89
N LEU A 15 0.51 12.33 3.19
CA LEU A 15 -0.47 13.28 2.67
C LEU A 15 -1.45 12.58 1.73
N LEU A 16 -0.94 11.73 0.84
CA LEU A 16 -1.76 10.98 -0.10
C LEU A 16 -2.75 10.05 0.62
N ALA A 17 -2.29 9.28 1.61
CA ALA A 17 -3.14 8.41 2.42
C ALA A 17 -4.23 9.22 3.17
N CYS A 18 -3.87 10.36 3.76
CA CYS A 18 -4.81 11.24 4.43
C CYS A 18 -5.87 11.81 3.48
N VAL A 19 -5.45 12.28 2.30
CA VAL A 19 -6.37 12.80 1.27
C VAL A 19 -7.31 11.71 0.79
N MET A 20 -6.80 10.50 0.54
CA MET A 20 -7.61 9.35 0.14
C MET A 20 -8.63 8.94 1.20
N PHE A 21 -8.22 8.96 2.47
CA PHE A 21 -9.13 8.63 3.58
C PHE A 21 -10.20 9.71 3.77
N ALA A 22 -9.81 10.99 3.71
CA ALA A 22 -10.75 12.11 3.82
C ALA A 22 -11.76 12.14 2.68
N THR A 23 -11.31 11.88 1.44
CA THR A 23 -12.19 11.79 0.27
C THR A 23 -13.14 10.60 0.37
N LEU A 24 -12.69 9.45 0.88
CA LEU A 24 -13.55 8.31 1.14
C LEU A 24 -14.65 8.64 2.16
N LEU A 25 -14.29 9.25 3.30
CA LEU A 25 -15.26 9.67 4.32
C LEU A 25 -16.26 10.69 3.77
N TRP A 26 -15.77 11.67 3.01
CA TRP A 26 -16.61 12.68 2.36
C TRP A 26 -17.62 12.05 1.40
N ALA A 27 -17.16 11.17 0.51
CA ALA A 27 -18.01 10.49 -0.47
C ALA A 27 -19.09 9.63 0.21
N ILE A 28 -18.73 8.90 1.27
CA ILE A 28 -19.70 8.12 2.06
C ILE A 28 -20.74 9.02 2.71
N ALA A 29 -20.32 10.16 3.27
CA ALA A 29 -21.19 11.09 3.98
C ALA A 29 -22.17 11.83 3.06
N MET A 30 -21.74 12.21 1.85
CA MET A 30 -22.54 13.03 0.93
C MET A 30 -23.41 12.20 -0.01
N ASP A 31 -22.84 11.18 -0.66
CA ASP A 31 -23.51 10.46 -1.75
C ASP A 31 -24.08 9.11 -1.30
N GLY A 32 -23.68 8.60 -0.13
CA GLY A 32 -24.00 7.24 0.30
C GLY A 32 -23.29 6.19 -0.57
N LEU A 33 -22.96 5.04 0.03
CA LEU A 33 -22.09 4.03 -0.61
C LEU A 33 -22.64 3.49 -1.94
N ALA A 34 -23.98 3.49 -2.12
CA ALA A 34 -24.65 2.95 -3.30
C ALA A 34 -24.81 3.95 -4.46
N SER A 35 -24.86 5.26 -4.20
CA SER A 35 -25.03 6.27 -5.25
C SER A 35 -23.71 6.56 -5.99
N CYS A 36 -22.58 6.32 -5.31
CA CYS A 36 -21.25 6.57 -5.85
C CYS A 36 -20.77 5.50 -6.85
N VAL A 37 -21.45 4.35 -6.94
CA VAL A 37 -21.03 3.19 -7.74
C VAL A 37 -22.13 2.76 -8.71
N ASP A 38 -22.33 3.54 -9.77
CA ASP A 38 -23.14 3.08 -10.91
C ASP A 38 -22.31 2.15 -11.80
N LEU A 39 -22.34 0.85 -11.50
CA LEU A 39 -21.67 -0.21 -12.27
C LEU A 39 -22.15 -0.29 -13.73
N ARG A 40 -23.25 0.38 -14.08
CA ARG A 40 -23.80 0.41 -15.44
C ARG A 40 -23.05 1.40 -16.33
N ALA A 41 -22.32 2.35 -15.75
CA ALA A 41 -21.48 3.27 -16.49
C ALA A 41 -20.22 2.54 -16.98
N ARG A 42 -20.02 2.45 -18.31
CA ARG A 42 -18.90 1.71 -18.92
C ARG A 42 -17.52 2.17 -18.41
N TRP A 43 -17.37 3.46 -18.10
CA TRP A 43 -16.11 3.99 -17.57
C TRP A 43 -15.82 3.47 -16.15
N LEU A 44 -16.84 3.30 -15.33
CA LEU A 44 -16.71 2.78 -13.97
C LEU A 44 -16.37 1.28 -13.99
N PHE A 45 -16.92 0.53 -14.94
CA PHE A 45 -16.53 -0.87 -15.15
C PHE A 45 -15.06 -1.02 -15.56
N VAL A 46 -14.56 -0.16 -16.45
CA VAL A 46 -13.13 -0.16 -16.84
C VAL A 46 -12.24 0.22 -15.64
N ALA A 47 -12.64 1.23 -14.86
CA ALA A 47 -11.93 1.60 -13.64
C ALA A 47 -11.91 0.47 -12.61
N TYR A 48 -13.01 -0.27 -12.48
CA TYR A 48 -13.11 -1.44 -11.61
C TYR A 48 -12.16 -2.56 -12.03
N ILE A 49 -12.12 -2.94 -13.32
CA ILE A 49 -11.15 -3.92 -13.82
C ILE A 49 -9.72 -3.47 -13.52
N ASN A 50 -9.41 -2.20 -13.83
CA ASN A 50 -8.09 -1.64 -13.54
C ASN A 50 -7.75 -1.76 -12.04
N PHE A 51 -8.70 -1.46 -11.15
CA PHE A 51 -8.51 -1.62 -9.71
C PHE A 51 -8.10 -3.05 -9.33
N TYR A 52 -8.82 -4.08 -9.81
CA TYR A 52 -8.49 -5.48 -9.48
C TYR A 52 -7.14 -5.92 -10.04
N ILE A 53 -6.76 -5.45 -11.22
CA ILE A 53 -5.41 -5.72 -11.77
C ILE A 53 -4.34 -5.15 -10.83
N ASN A 54 -4.54 -3.92 -10.34
CA ASN A 54 -3.61 -3.30 -9.39
C ASN A 54 -3.56 -4.09 -8.07
N VAL A 55 -4.71 -4.47 -7.52
CA VAL A 55 -4.78 -5.29 -6.30
C VAL A 55 -4.07 -6.63 -6.48
N ALA A 56 -4.18 -7.27 -7.66
CA ALA A 56 -3.48 -8.52 -7.93
C ALA A 56 -1.95 -8.33 -7.96
N VAL A 57 -1.46 -7.29 -8.65
CA VAL A 57 -0.03 -6.99 -8.75
C VAL A 57 0.56 -6.65 -7.38
N ILE A 58 -0.12 -5.79 -6.61
CA ILE A 58 0.33 -5.38 -5.27
C ILE A 58 0.19 -6.53 -4.28
N GLY A 59 -0.84 -7.37 -4.41
CA GLY A 59 -1.00 -8.57 -3.59
C GLY A 59 0.14 -9.57 -3.77
N ILE A 60 0.55 -9.81 -5.02
CA ILE A 60 1.76 -10.61 -5.31
C ILE A 60 2.99 -9.96 -4.66
N TRP A 61 3.11 -8.64 -4.74
CA TRP A 61 4.20 -7.91 -4.10
C TRP A 61 4.18 -8.06 -2.56
N PHE A 62 3.02 -8.04 -1.90
CA PHE A 62 2.94 -8.31 -0.45
C PHE A 62 3.39 -9.71 -0.09
N VAL A 63 2.98 -10.74 -0.85
CA VAL A 63 3.42 -12.12 -0.64
C VAL A 63 4.92 -12.24 -0.83
N TYR A 64 5.49 -11.53 -1.82
CA TYR A 64 6.93 -11.50 -2.04
C TYR A 64 7.68 -10.74 -0.93
N LYS A 65 7.10 -9.68 -0.37
CA LYS A 65 7.77 -8.78 0.58
C LYS A 65 7.71 -9.28 2.03
N GLU A 66 6.60 -9.87 2.43
CA GLU A 66 6.35 -10.33 3.79
C GLU A 66 6.85 -11.75 4.02
N ALA A 67 7.71 -11.93 5.03
CA ALA A 67 8.16 -13.27 5.42
C ALA A 67 7.04 -14.13 6.04
N SER A 68 5.97 -13.50 6.53
CA SER A 68 4.80 -14.17 7.11
C SER A 68 3.62 -14.14 6.15
N TRP A 69 3.22 -15.32 5.68
CA TRP A 69 2.06 -15.50 4.80
C TRP A 69 0.76 -14.98 5.44
N MET A 70 0.60 -15.11 6.76
CA MET A 70 -0.58 -14.59 7.47
C MET A 70 -0.69 -13.06 7.36
N ARG A 71 0.44 -12.36 7.50
CA ARG A 71 0.47 -10.91 7.38
C ARG A 71 0.23 -10.46 5.94
N ALA A 72 0.78 -11.19 4.97
CA ALA A 72 0.48 -10.94 3.55
C ALA A 72 -1.02 -11.09 3.25
N VAL A 73 -1.66 -12.16 3.74
CA VAL A 73 -3.11 -12.40 3.55
C VAL A 73 -3.94 -11.27 4.18
N VAL A 74 -3.61 -10.83 5.39
CA VAL A 74 -4.29 -9.71 6.05
C VAL A 74 -4.15 -8.42 5.22
N LEU A 75 -2.96 -8.12 4.69
CA LEU A 75 -2.73 -6.94 3.86
C LEU A 75 -3.54 -6.99 2.55
N ILE A 76 -3.61 -8.15 1.90
CA ILE A 76 -4.40 -8.35 0.68
C ILE A 76 -5.90 -8.14 0.94
N LEU A 77 -6.44 -8.74 2.02
CA LEU A 77 -7.85 -8.56 2.40
C LEU A 77 -8.17 -7.10 2.70
N LEU A 78 -7.27 -6.42 3.41
CA LEU A 78 -7.44 -5.01 3.73
C LEU A 78 -7.35 -4.14 2.47
N GLU A 79 -6.48 -4.49 1.51
CA GLU A 79 -6.35 -3.78 0.24
C GLU A 79 -7.57 -3.97 -0.68
N ILE A 80 -8.24 -5.12 -0.65
CA ILE A 80 -9.51 -5.29 -1.38
C ILE A 80 -10.58 -4.29 -0.88
N VAL A 81 -10.60 -4.00 0.42
CA VAL A 81 -11.60 -3.13 1.05
C VAL A 81 -11.22 -1.64 0.95
N PHE A 82 -9.98 -1.31 1.28
CA PHE A 82 -9.51 0.08 1.42
C PHE A 82 -8.65 0.55 0.24
N GLY A 83 -8.26 -0.35 -0.66
CA GLY A 83 -7.45 -0.04 -1.83
C GLY A 83 -6.09 0.55 -1.47
N SER A 84 -5.69 1.56 -2.23
CA SER A 84 -4.37 2.20 -2.14
C SER A 84 -4.11 2.99 -0.84
N ILE A 85 -5.10 3.13 0.04
CA ILE A 85 -4.88 3.61 1.42
C ILE A 85 -3.95 2.63 2.16
N ILE A 86 -4.14 1.33 1.95
CA ILE A 86 -3.33 0.29 2.62
C ILE A 86 -1.92 0.26 2.07
N THR A 87 -1.78 0.30 0.75
CA THR A 87 -0.47 0.31 0.10
C THR A 87 0.35 1.54 0.50
N SER A 88 -0.27 2.73 0.50
CA SER A 88 0.41 3.97 0.91
C SER A 88 0.78 3.97 2.39
N GLY A 89 -0.13 3.56 3.27
CA GLY A 89 0.15 3.42 4.70
C GLY A 89 1.27 2.40 4.98
N TYR A 90 1.27 1.28 4.27
CA TYR A 90 2.32 0.26 4.37
C TYR A 90 3.69 0.81 3.96
N ILE A 91 3.77 1.53 2.84
CA ILE A 91 5.00 2.19 2.37
C ILE A 91 5.50 3.19 3.41
N VAL A 92 4.60 4.01 3.99
CA VAL A 92 4.96 4.96 5.06
C VAL A 92 5.56 4.24 6.27
N ILE A 93 4.91 3.17 6.74
CA ILE A 93 5.39 2.37 7.87
C ILE A 93 6.77 1.78 7.55
N GLN A 94 6.98 1.25 6.34
CA GLN A 94 8.28 0.72 5.92
C GLN A 94 9.36 1.81 5.89
N LEU A 95 9.03 3.01 5.41
CA LEU A 95 9.94 4.16 5.42
C LEU A 95 10.29 4.61 6.85
N PHE A 96 9.38 4.46 7.81
CA PHE A 96 9.67 4.75 9.22
C PHE A 96 10.56 3.70 9.88
N LYS A 97 10.51 2.44 9.42
CA LYS A 97 11.36 1.35 9.92
C LYS A 97 12.80 1.39 9.40
N LEU A 98 13.10 2.18 8.37
CA LEU A 98 14.48 2.34 7.90
C LEU A 98 15.38 2.99 8.98
N SER A 99 16.45 2.29 9.36
CA SER A 99 17.53 2.85 10.19
C SER A 99 18.38 3.87 9.41
N HIS A 100 18.99 4.81 10.13
CA HIS A 100 19.79 5.92 9.59
C HIS A 100 20.95 5.45 8.69
N GLU A 101 21.48 4.24 8.90
CA GLU A 101 22.59 3.66 8.13
C GLU A 101 22.17 3.11 6.75
N GLU A 102 20.99 2.46 6.67
CA GLU A 102 20.43 1.91 5.42
C GLU A 102 19.80 2.99 4.54
N SER A 103 19.36 4.10 5.16
CA SER A 103 18.82 5.29 4.48
C SER A 103 19.81 5.90 3.48
N SER A 104 21.12 5.67 3.66
CA SER A 104 22.16 6.28 2.83
C SER A 104 22.40 5.55 1.49
N LYS A 105 21.98 4.29 1.34
CA LYS A 105 22.41 3.44 0.21
C LYS A 105 21.43 3.29 -0.94
N ASP A 106 20.12 3.30 -0.68
CA ASP A 106 19.00 3.62 -1.62
C ASP A 106 17.67 3.28 -0.92
N PRO A 107 16.91 4.29 -0.46
CA PRO A 107 15.70 4.05 0.34
C PRO A 107 14.55 3.42 -0.45
N LEU A 108 14.46 3.67 -1.76
CA LEU A 108 13.40 3.13 -2.60
C LEU A 108 13.63 1.64 -2.88
N TYR A 109 14.89 1.27 -3.16
CA TYR A 109 15.27 -0.13 -3.30
C TYR A 109 14.97 -0.94 -2.04
N PHE A 110 15.23 -0.36 -0.87
CA PHE A 110 14.90 -1.01 0.39
C PHE A 110 13.39 -1.24 0.55
N VAL A 111 12.57 -0.21 0.31
CA VAL A 111 11.12 -0.30 0.52
C VAL A 111 10.44 -1.19 -0.52
N LEU A 112 10.84 -1.12 -1.79
CA LEU A 112 10.21 -1.89 -2.87
C LEU A 112 10.75 -3.31 -2.99
N VAL A 113 12.07 -3.49 -2.88
CA VAL A 113 12.75 -4.73 -3.32
C VAL A 113 13.27 -5.58 -2.16
N LYS A 114 13.80 -4.97 -1.08
CA LYS A 114 14.45 -5.73 0.00
C LYS A 114 13.47 -6.65 0.74
N HIS A 115 13.59 -7.95 0.52
CA HIS A 115 12.81 -8.95 1.24
C HIS A 115 13.38 -9.17 2.65
N GLU A 116 12.51 -9.27 3.66
CA GLU A 116 12.89 -9.71 4.99
C GLU A 116 13.26 -11.20 4.91
N LYS A 117 14.56 -11.54 5.03
CA LYS A 117 15.00 -12.94 4.98
C LYS A 117 14.27 -13.75 6.04
N ARG A 118 13.54 -14.78 5.60
CA ARG A 118 13.05 -15.85 6.48
C ARG A 118 14.27 -16.48 7.14
N SER A 119 14.52 -16.16 8.41
CA SER A 119 15.51 -16.84 9.22
C SER A 119 15.18 -18.33 9.18
N ALA A 120 16.06 -19.11 8.56
CA ALA A 120 16.00 -20.55 8.47
C ALA A 120 16.20 -21.16 9.87
N LEU A 121 15.19 -21.04 10.72
CA LEU A 121 15.16 -21.66 12.04
C LEU A 121 13.73 -22.14 12.34
N PHE A 122 13.20 -22.92 11.42
CA PHE A 122 12.06 -23.82 11.68
C PHE A 122 12.34 -25.15 10.98
N PHE A 123 13.49 -25.72 11.32
CA PHE A 123 13.79 -27.15 11.24
C PHE A 123 14.45 -27.50 12.57
N LEU A 124 13.63 -27.69 13.60
CA LEU A 124 13.88 -28.62 14.69
C LEU A 124 12.54 -29.09 15.24
#